data_AF-D4E7M4-F1
#
_entry.id   AF-D4E7M4-F1
#
_cell.length_a   1.000
_cell.length_b   1.000
_cell.length_c   1.000
_cell.angle_alpha   90.00
_cell.angle_beta   90.00
_cell.angle_gamma   90.00
#
_symmetry.space_group_name_H-M   'P 1'
#
loop_
_entity.id
_entity.type
_entity.pdbx_description
1 polymer ?
#
loop_
_entity_poly.entity_id
_entity_poly.type
_entity_poly.pdbx_seq_one_letter_code
_entity_poly.pdbx_strand_id
1 'polypeptide(L)'
;MASNQTFRVVPETQLASAKQTLGLSADDSLGSRSKAIGLARIVGAQYVLYSDVSGDVKSPQMDMQLMLAQSGEIVWSGNGDVKR
;
A
#
# COMPACT_ATOMS: atom_id res chain seq x y z
N MET A 1 -3.14 -1.25 -11.78
CA MET A 1 -2.11 -2.28 -11.54
C MET A 1 -2.73 -3.67 -11.71
N ALA A 2 -2.88 -4.15 -12.94
CA ALA A 2 -3.45 -5.48 -13.22
C ALA A 2 -2.74 -6.21 -14.38
N SER A 3 -1.66 -5.62 -14.91
CA SER A 3 -1.06 -6.01 -16.18
C SER A 3 0.35 -6.61 -16.08
N ASN A 4 0.88 -6.85 -14.87
CA ASN A 4 2.11 -7.61 -14.66
C ASN A 4 1.83 -8.78 -13.70
N GLN A 5 1.89 -10.01 -14.21
CA GLN A 5 1.52 -11.27 -13.53
C GLN A 5 2.40 -11.63 -12.31
N THR A 6 3.27 -10.74 -11.86
CA THR A 6 4.23 -10.95 -10.77
C THR A 6 3.61 -10.74 -9.38
N PHE A 7 2.55 -9.93 -9.27
CA PHE A 7 1.91 -9.60 -8.00
C PHE A 7 0.42 -9.88 -8.02
N ARG A 8 -0.09 -10.44 -6.93
CA ARG A 8 -1.54 -10.57 -6.66
C ARG A 8 -1.96 -9.46 -5.71
N VAL A 9 -2.88 -8.63 -6.17
CA VAL A 9 -3.44 -7.54 -5.37
C VAL A 9 -4.49 -8.12 -4.42
N VAL A 10 -4.43 -7.74 -3.15
CA VAL A 10 -5.42 -8.13 -2.14
C VAL A 10 -6.77 -7.48 -2.51
N PRO A 11 -7.88 -8.24 -2.61
CA PRO A 11 -9.20 -7.68 -2.88
C PRO A 11 -9.64 -6.69 -1.80
N GLU A 12 -10.34 -5.63 -2.22
CA GLU A 12 -10.82 -4.58 -1.30
C GLU A 12 -11.73 -5.11 -0.20
N THR A 13 -12.56 -6.12 -0.48
CA THR A 13 -13.44 -6.76 0.50
C THR A 13 -12.64 -7.44 1.61
N GLN A 14 -11.57 -8.16 1.26
CA GLN A 14 -10.66 -8.79 2.21
C GLN A 14 -9.91 -7.75 3.03
N LEU A 15 -9.49 -6.65 2.39
CA LEU A 15 -8.83 -5.54 3.07
C LEU A 15 -9.76 -4.86 4.08
N ALA A 16 -11.02 -4.63 3.73
CA ALA A 16 -12.03 -4.02 4.61
C ALA A 16 -12.29 -4.88 5.85
N SER A 17 -12.48 -6.19 5.69
CA SER A 17 -12.64 -7.10 6.82
C SER A 17 -11.41 -7.13 7.72
N ALA A 18 -10.21 -7.09 7.14
CA ALA A 18 -8.97 -7.09 7.91
C ALA A 18 -8.75 -5.77 8.67
N LYS A 19 -9.16 -4.62 8.11
CA LYS A 19 -9.16 -3.32 8.81
C LYS A 19 -10.11 -3.35 10.01
N GLN A 20 -11.31 -3.91 9.83
CA GLN A 20 -12.29 -4.07 10.91
C GLN A 20 -11.75 -4.93 12.06
N THR A 21 -11.05 -6.03 11.75
CA THR A 21 -10.39 -6.88 12.77
C THR A 21 -9.33 -6.13 13.57
N LEU A 22 -8.64 -5.16 12.97
CA LEU A 22 -7.64 -4.33 13.63
C LEU A 22 -8.24 -3.11 14.35
N GLY A 23 -9.56 -2.92 14.31
CA GLY A 23 -10.21 -1.71 14.84
C GLY A 23 -9.83 -0.44 14.09
N LEU A 24 -9.37 -0.55 12.84
CA LEU A 24 -9.02 0.56 11.97
C LEU A 24 -10.25 1.01 11.17
N SER A 25 -10.41 2.32 10.98
CA SER A 25 -11.43 2.82 10.07
C SER A 25 -11.14 2.38 8.64
N ALA A 26 -12.18 2.15 7.83
CA ALA A 26 -12.04 1.82 6.41
C ALA A 26 -11.30 2.92 5.64
N ASP A 27 -11.42 4.18 6.10
CA ASP A 27 -10.79 5.38 5.54
C ASP A 27 -9.45 5.73 6.21
N ASP A 28 -9.06 5.01 7.27
CA ASP A 28 -7.77 5.26 7.93
C ASP A 28 -6.64 4.91 6.96
N SER A 29 -5.82 5.91 6.66
CA SER A 29 -4.57 5.72 5.94
C SER A 29 -3.72 4.70 6.69
N LEU A 30 -3.04 3.82 5.97
CA LEU A 30 -2.01 2.93 6.54
C LEU A 30 -0.76 3.71 7.00
N GLY A 31 -0.94 4.89 7.58
CA GLY A 31 0.09 5.89 7.82
C GLY A 31 1.17 5.46 8.81
N SER A 32 0.94 4.39 9.58
CA SER A 32 2.01 3.76 10.35
C SER A 32 2.42 2.41 9.75
N ARG A 33 3.74 2.20 9.64
CA ARG A 33 4.34 0.94 9.16
C ARG A 33 3.80 -0.26 9.96
N SER A 34 3.62 -0.09 11.26
CA SER A 34 3.09 -1.11 12.17
C SER A 34 1.66 -1.54 11.81
N LYS A 35 0.76 -0.59 11.49
CA LYS A 35 -0.62 -0.90 11.04
C LYS A 35 -0.61 -1.68 9.73
N ALA A 36 0.23 -1.26 8.78
CA ALA A 36 0.30 -1.92 7.48
C ALA A 36 0.89 -3.33 7.56
N ILE A 37 1.92 -3.54 8.39
CA ILE A 37 2.47 -4.87 8.67
C ILE A 37 1.40 -5.76 9.32
N GLY A 38 0.66 -5.24 10.30
CA GLY A 38 -0.44 -5.95 10.93
C GLY A 38 -1.52 -6.36 9.94
N LEU A 39 -1.92 -5.44 9.06
CA LEU A 39 -2.94 -5.70 8.04
C LEU A 39 -2.45 -6.72 7.01
N ALA A 40 -1.21 -6.59 6.54
CA ALA A 40 -0.59 -7.52 5.60
C ALA A 40 -0.57 -8.95 6.14
N ARG A 41 -0.31 -9.15 7.44
CA ARG A 41 -0.37 -10.46 8.08
C ARG A 41 -1.77 -11.07 8.07
N ILE A 42 -2.81 -10.28 8.33
CA ILE A 42 -4.20 -10.77 8.34
C ILE A 42 -4.64 -11.20 6.94
N VAL A 43 -4.26 -10.44 5.91
CA VAL A 43 -4.66 -10.74 4.53
C VAL A 43 -3.69 -11.68 3.80
N GLY A 44 -2.60 -12.10 4.46
CA GLY A 44 -1.57 -12.96 3.86
C GLY A 44 -0.73 -12.25 2.77
N ALA A 45 -0.62 -10.93 2.82
CA ALA A 45 0.20 -10.17 1.89
C ALA A 45 1.69 -10.23 2.29
N GLN A 46 2.54 -10.51 1.30
CA GLN A 46 4.00 -10.53 1.46
C GLN A 46 4.61 -9.14 1.41
N TYR A 47 3.95 -8.23 0.70
CA TYR A 47 4.40 -6.87 0.47
C TYR A 47 3.29 -5.87 0.75
N VAL A 48 3.69 -4.66 1.14
CA VAL A 48 2.83 -3.48 1.25
C VAL A 48 3.38 -2.44 0.28
N LEU A 49 2.54 -1.98 -0.65
CA LEU A 49 2.88 -0.85 -1.51
C LEU A 49 2.31 0.42 -0.89
N TYR A 50 3.18 1.37 -0.57
CA TYR A 50 2.81 2.75 -0.26
C TYR A 50 2.87 3.58 -1.52
N SER A 51 1.88 4.44 -1.69
CA SER A 51 1.85 5.45 -2.73
C SER A 51 1.47 6.77 -2.09
N ASP A 52 2.35 7.75 -2.21
CA ASP A 52 2.10 9.13 -1.83
C ASP A 52 2.05 9.98 -3.09
N VAL A 53 1.10 10.91 -3.16
CA VAL A 53 0.98 11.85 -4.27
C VAL A 53 1.20 13.24 -3.72
N SER A 54 2.25 13.89 -4.20
CA SER A 54 2.68 15.21 -3.77
C SER A 54 2.85 16.15 -4.96
N GLY A 55 3.15 17.42 -4.69
CA GLY A 55 3.36 18.42 -5.73
C GLY A 55 2.10 19.15 -6.20
N ASP A 56 2.17 19.75 -7.39
CA ASP A 56 1.10 20.57 -7.94
C ASP A 56 -0.03 19.70 -8.49
N VAL A 57 -1.30 20.08 -8.27
CA VAL A 57 -2.46 19.34 -8.78
C VAL A 57 -2.49 19.19 -10.30
N LYS A 58 -1.82 20.09 -11.04
CA LYS A 58 -1.67 20.08 -12.50
C LYS A 58 -0.46 19.27 -12.96
N SER A 59 0.50 19.02 -12.08
CA SER A 59 1.69 18.19 -12.32
C SER A 59 2.01 17.32 -11.09
N PRO A 60 1.14 16.35 -10.75
CA PRO A 60 1.32 15.55 -9.55
C PRO A 60 2.54 14.63 -9.68
N GLN A 61 3.33 14.55 -8.62
CA GLN A 61 4.41 13.59 -8.49
C GLN A 61 3.97 12.46 -7.58
N MET A 62 4.20 11.22 -8.00
CA MET A 62 3.87 10.04 -7.22
C MET A 62 5.12 9.33 -6.77
N ASP A 63 5.25 9.21 -5.46
CA ASP A 63 6.26 8.42 -4.80
C ASP A 63 5.66 7.09 -4.40
N MET A 64 6.32 6.00 -4.81
CA MET A 64 5.93 4.66 -4.47
C MET A 64 7.04 3.93 -3.73
N GLN A 65 6.67 3.18 -2.70
CA GLN A 65 7.59 2.38 -1.90
C GLN A 65 6.99 1.00 -1.65
N LEU A 66 7.72 -0.05 -2.03
CA LEU A 66 7.35 -1.43 -1.74
C LEU A 66 8.08 -1.90 -0.49
N MET A 67 7.32 -2.20 0.55
CA MET A 67 7.81 -2.70 1.83
C MET A 67 7.58 -4.21 1.94
N LEU A 68 8.60 -4.96 2.37
CA LEU A 68 8.47 -6.36 2.74
C LEU A 68 7.75 -6.45 4.10
N ALA A 69 6.59 -7.10 4.15
CA ALA A 69 5.74 -7.12 5.34
C ALA A 69 6.37 -7.88 6.52
N GLN A 70 7.26 -8.83 6.24
CA GLN A 70 7.92 -9.64 7.25
C GLN A 70 8.91 -8.84 8.10
N SER A 71 9.74 -8.01 7.46
CA SER A 71 10.82 -7.24 8.11
C SER A 71 10.49 -5.76 8.29
N GLY A 72 9.55 -5.21 7.52
CA GLY A 72 9.30 -3.77 7.44
C GLY A 72 10.33 -2.99 6.62
N GLU A 73 11.18 -3.70 5.88
CA GLU A 73 12.21 -3.12 5.00
C GLU A 73 11.61 -2.64 3.67
N ILE A 74 12.10 -1.51 3.15
CA ILE A 74 11.75 -1.04 1.79
C ILE A 74 12.67 -1.74 0.79
N VAL A 75 12.10 -2.64 -0.02
CA VAL A 75 12.85 -3.42 -1.01
C VAL A 75 12.86 -2.79 -2.39
N TRP A 76 11.97 -1.82 -2.62
CA TRP A 76 11.92 -1.04 -3.85
C TRP A 76 11.32 0.34 -3.58
N SER A 77 11.82 1.35 -4.27
CA SER A 77 11.23 2.67 -4.34
C SER A 77 11.23 3.15 -5.78
N GLY A 78 10.18 3.88 -6.16
CA GLY A 78 10.04 4.49 -7.47
C GLY A 78 9.41 5.86 -7.36
N ASN A 79 9.90 6.80 -8.15
CA ASN A 79 9.30 8.12 -8.32
C ASN A 79 8.83 8.22 -9.77
N GLY A 80 7.61 8.71 -9.99
CA GLY A 80 7.05 8.86 -11.32
C GLY A 80 6.17 10.11 -11.42
N ASP A 81 6.32 10.82 -12.55
CA ASP A 81 5.39 11.88 -12.91
C ASP A 81 4.03 11.27 -13.26
N VAL A 82 2.98 11.68 -12.55
CA VAL A 82 1.61 11.24 -12.86
C VAL A 82 1.10 12.12 -13.99
N LYS A 83 1.19 11.61 -15.22
CA LYS A 83 0.55 12.25 -16.38
C LYS A 83 -0.93 11.89 -16.41
N ARG A 84 -1.77 12.91 -16.49
CA ARG A 84 -3.23 12.81 -16.62
C ARG A 84 -3.64 12.37 -18.01
#